data_AF-A0AAV9Q8F8-F1
#
_entry.id   AF-A0AAV9Q8F8-F1
#
_cell.length_a   1.000
_cell.length_b   1.000
_cell.length_c   1.000
_cell.angle_alpha   90.00
_cell.angle_beta   90.00
_cell.angle_gamma   90.00
#
_symmetry.space_group_name_H-M   'P 1'
#
loop_
_entity.id
_entity.type
_entity.pdbx_description
1 polymer ?
#
loop_
_entity_poly.entity_id
_entity_poly.type
_entity_poly.pdbx_seq_one_letter_code
_entity_poly.pdbx_strand_id
1 'polypeptide(L)'
;MLCHLYNALRSVHDEAPKWPDMELLIRNQDPARIFVGTRPNNLEDAYKRIFLAMGMSAGSLARDSSGMTFKRQNAKRHEYQKAPIAGNLFDRWMGKESRKVDEAAYHLQEMLSDGKYKHDLLHKLFVLPRSESDNGKALSKLVLLSTKMVRTLVSLSHGFTAEMPAFMFDYFSMQRRCFSIFQQLREAYRTRLEKHDGPFSKQADKTNNPVSLTLSVIGSARDVEQMTRNMRSNKAENKARGPALAKHIKSQLVGFTDEDSQDVVDEVIQLTKQGRAAEVLQKYMDISELAMARNTFQPMLATLQKFLNAGDGDREIRKLRRRVRDTSYGIFLFRNASLQALYGSQPSDAWKDIAISEDHTKSVLSCGADEPALVVLTILSLRQKKVMCGEGEDSHEASLLRDFSASELGKYAASRRRKPKTAEATEVKEDWEKIADIYGKEGRDAKY
;
A
#
# COMPACT_ATOMS: atom_id res chain seq x y z
N MET A 1 10.53 4.56 -7.29
CA MET A 1 11.07 3.89 -8.50
C MET A 1 10.37 2.57 -8.80
N LEU A 2 10.38 1.55 -7.91
CA LEU A 2 9.81 0.23 -8.25
C LEU A 2 8.31 0.31 -8.60
N CYS A 3 7.56 1.20 -7.94
CA CYS A 3 6.16 1.48 -8.27
C CYS A 3 5.97 1.93 -9.73
N HIS A 4 6.91 2.71 -10.28
CA HIS A 4 6.84 3.14 -11.69
C HIS A 4 7.12 1.99 -12.64
N LEU A 5 8.14 1.18 -12.37
CA LEU A 5 8.42 -0.04 -13.15
C LEU A 5 7.23 -1.00 -13.11
N TYR A 6 6.67 -1.23 -11.93
CA TYR A 6 5.52 -2.11 -11.74
C TYR A 6 4.29 -1.58 -12.48
N ASN A 7 4.03 -0.27 -12.41
CA ASN A 7 2.96 0.34 -13.18
C ASN A 7 3.16 0.21 -14.69
N ALA A 8 4.38 0.48 -15.17
CA ALA A 8 4.73 0.38 -16.59
C ALA A 8 4.62 -1.05 -17.13
N LEU A 9 5.05 -2.05 -16.36
CA LEU A 9 4.82 -3.46 -16.66
C LEU A 9 3.31 -3.74 -16.81
N ARG A 10 2.51 -3.28 -15.84
CA ARG A 10 1.05 -3.51 -15.82
C ARG A 10 0.31 -2.80 -16.96
N SER A 11 0.82 -1.68 -17.48
CA SER A 11 0.23 -1.00 -18.66
C SER A 11 0.58 -1.67 -19.99
N VAL A 12 1.65 -2.46 -20.02
CA VAL A 12 2.11 -3.15 -21.24
C VAL A 12 1.64 -4.61 -21.27
N HIS A 13 1.38 -5.19 -20.10
CA HIS A 13 1.04 -6.59 -19.91
C HIS A 13 -0.16 -6.73 -18.96
N ASP A 14 -1.37 -6.79 -19.52
CA ASP A 14 -2.63 -6.85 -18.75
C ASP A 14 -2.69 -8.05 -17.79
N GLU A 15 -2.14 -9.18 -18.23
CA GLU A 15 -2.06 -10.43 -17.48
C GLU A 15 -0.91 -10.48 -16.46
N ALA A 16 -0.07 -9.44 -16.36
CA ALA A 16 1.05 -9.45 -15.42
C ALA A 16 0.50 -9.60 -13.99
N PRO A 17 1.09 -10.43 -13.12
CA PRO A 17 0.48 -10.73 -11.85
C PRO A 17 0.40 -9.47 -10.97
N LYS A 18 -0.72 -9.30 -10.28
CA LYS A 18 -0.92 -8.19 -9.35
C LYS A 18 -0.06 -8.43 -8.11
N TRP A 19 0.66 -7.41 -7.65
CA TRP A 19 1.41 -7.45 -6.39
C TRP A 19 0.60 -6.74 -5.29
N PRO A 20 -0.09 -7.49 -4.40
CA PRO A 20 -1.03 -6.90 -3.45
C PRO A 20 -0.41 -5.85 -2.51
N ASP A 21 0.75 -6.13 -1.91
CA ASP A 21 1.41 -5.17 -1.02
C ASP A 21 1.86 -3.89 -1.76
N MET A 22 2.24 -3.99 -3.05
CA MET A 22 2.59 -2.83 -3.88
C MET A 22 1.37 -1.98 -4.24
N GLU A 23 0.23 -2.60 -4.56
CA GLU A 23 -1.02 -1.87 -4.80
C GLU A 23 -1.50 -1.16 -3.51
N LEU A 24 -1.35 -1.82 -2.36
CA LEU A 24 -1.63 -1.20 -1.05
C LEU A 24 -0.70 -0.01 -0.79
N LEU A 25 0.61 -0.15 -1.06
CA LEU A 25 1.56 0.95 -0.96
C LEU A 25 1.16 2.13 -1.86
N ILE A 26 0.83 1.87 -3.13
CA ILE A 26 0.43 2.89 -4.10
C ILE A 26 -0.82 3.63 -3.63
N ARG A 27 -1.81 2.91 -3.10
CA ARG A 27 -3.04 3.48 -2.54
C ARG A 27 -2.76 4.32 -1.29
N ASN A 28 -1.97 3.80 -0.35
CA ASN A 28 -1.71 4.46 0.93
C ASN A 28 -0.95 5.78 0.76
N GLN A 29 -0.07 5.86 -0.24
CA GLN A 29 0.78 7.02 -0.50
C GLN A 29 0.20 8.00 -1.53
N ASP A 30 -1.04 7.78 -1.96
CA ASP A 30 -1.71 8.49 -3.05
C ASP A 30 -0.98 8.35 -4.40
N PRO A 31 -1.63 7.76 -5.43
CA PRO A 31 -1.08 7.70 -6.78
C PRO A 31 -0.62 9.07 -7.29
N ALA A 32 -1.32 10.15 -6.93
CA ALA A 32 -0.97 11.51 -7.32
C ALA A 32 0.43 11.95 -6.86
N ARG A 33 0.89 11.43 -5.74
CA ARG A 33 2.22 11.76 -5.19
C ARG A 33 3.31 10.86 -5.74
N ILE A 34 3.03 9.55 -5.85
CA ILE A 34 4.00 8.59 -6.39
C ILE A 34 4.29 8.90 -7.85
N PHE A 35 3.25 9.14 -8.66
CA PHE A 35 3.38 9.33 -10.10
C PHE A 35 3.39 10.79 -10.53
N VAL A 36 3.33 11.74 -9.60
CA VAL A 36 3.25 13.19 -9.88
C VAL A 36 2.08 13.50 -10.80
N GLY A 37 0.87 13.22 -10.32
CA GLY A 37 -0.39 13.25 -11.06
C GLY A 37 -1.03 11.87 -11.15
N THR A 38 -2.03 11.71 -12.02
CA THR A 38 -2.75 10.44 -12.18
C THR A 38 -1.81 9.28 -12.52
N ARG A 39 -2.21 8.06 -12.14
CA ARG A 39 -1.50 6.82 -12.50
C ARG A 39 -1.27 6.79 -14.02
N PRO A 40 -0.04 6.58 -14.51
CA PRO A 40 0.24 6.54 -15.94
C PRO A 40 -0.47 5.37 -16.60
N ASN A 41 -1.10 5.63 -17.76
CA ASN A 41 -1.86 4.61 -18.50
C ASN A 41 -1.07 4.00 -19.67
N ASN A 42 0.04 4.61 -20.07
CA ASN A 42 0.92 4.16 -21.15
C ASN A 42 2.39 4.44 -20.79
N LEU A 43 3.33 3.91 -21.59
CA LEU A 43 4.76 4.03 -21.32
C LEU A 43 5.30 5.44 -21.48
N GLU A 44 4.79 6.21 -22.44
CA GLU A 44 5.18 7.60 -22.66
C GLU A 44 4.86 8.47 -21.42
N ASP A 45 3.65 8.33 -20.89
CA ASP A 45 3.25 8.98 -19.64
C ASP A 45 4.09 8.47 -18.47
N ALA A 46 4.32 7.16 -18.36
CA ALA A 46 5.13 6.60 -17.28
C ALA A 46 6.56 7.16 -17.28
N TYR A 47 7.16 7.29 -18.47
CA TYR A 47 8.48 7.87 -18.68
C TYR A 47 8.50 9.34 -18.23
N LYS A 48 7.56 10.17 -18.72
CA LYS A 48 7.42 11.58 -18.31
C LYS A 48 7.24 11.73 -16.80
N ARG A 49 6.37 10.92 -16.19
CA ARG A 49 6.11 10.95 -14.74
C ARG A 49 7.34 10.62 -13.91
N ILE A 50 8.25 9.76 -14.39
CA ILE A 50 9.51 9.50 -13.68
C ILE A 50 10.40 10.73 -13.67
N PHE A 51 10.55 11.44 -14.80
CA PHE A 51 11.32 12.68 -14.83
C PHE A 51 10.73 13.74 -13.91
N LEU A 52 9.40 13.88 -13.89
CA LEU A 52 8.72 14.76 -12.95
C LEU A 52 9.01 14.36 -11.49
N ALA A 53 8.96 13.06 -11.17
CA ALA A 53 9.30 12.54 -9.84
C ALA A 53 10.78 12.75 -9.46
N MET A 54 11.65 12.89 -10.45
CA MET A 54 13.06 13.27 -10.27
C MET A 54 13.27 14.78 -10.18
N GLY A 55 12.21 15.59 -10.23
CA GLY A 55 12.26 17.05 -10.11
C GLY A 55 12.45 17.80 -11.43
N MET A 56 12.28 17.14 -12.58
CA MET A 56 12.22 17.83 -13.88
C MET A 56 10.97 18.72 -13.94
N SER A 57 11.08 19.88 -14.57
CA SER A 57 9.90 20.75 -14.77
C SER A 57 9.01 20.21 -15.89
N ALA A 58 7.69 20.40 -15.78
CA ALA A 58 6.76 20.04 -16.86
C ALA A 58 7.07 20.76 -18.17
N GLY A 59 7.53 22.01 -18.09
CA GLY A 59 7.98 22.78 -19.27
C GLY A 59 9.19 22.16 -19.98
N SER A 60 10.08 21.47 -19.25
CA SER A 60 11.23 20.74 -19.83
C SER A 60 10.86 19.41 -20.48
N LEU A 61 9.62 18.95 -20.31
CA LEU A 61 9.10 17.74 -20.97
C LEU A 61 8.16 18.09 -22.14
N ALA A 62 7.92 19.39 -22.39
CA ALA A 62 7.17 19.83 -23.55
C ALA A 62 7.97 19.60 -24.84
N ARG A 63 7.26 19.33 -25.94
CA ARG A 63 7.84 18.99 -27.26
C ARG A 63 8.86 20.03 -27.75
N ASP A 64 8.64 21.29 -27.42
CA ASP A 64 9.44 22.43 -27.90
C ASP A 64 10.40 22.97 -26.83
N SER A 65 10.72 22.18 -25.81
CA SER A 65 11.61 22.64 -24.75
C SER A 65 13.07 22.65 -25.22
N SER A 66 13.76 23.76 -24.98
CA SER A 66 15.17 23.95 -25.37
C SER A 66 16.17 23.25 -24.43
N GLY A 67 15.73 22.30 -23.61
CA GLY A 67 16.62 21.51 -22.75
C GLY A 67 15.96 20.93 -21.49
N MET A 68 16.58 19.86 -20.97
CA MET A 68 16.22 19.21 -19.71
C MET A 68 16.79 20.00 -18.52
N THR A 69 15.94 20.68 -17.75
CA THR A 69 16.35 21.34 -16.50
C THR A 69 15.72 20.67 -15.28
N PHE A 70 16.56 20.32 -14.30
CA PHE A 70 16.13 19.75 -13.02
C PHE A 70 16.08 20.85 -11.97
N LYS A 71 14.93 21.01 -11.31
CA LYS A 71 14.77 21.96 -10.20
C LYS A 71 14.75 21.20 -8.90
N ARG A 72 15.78 21.38 -8.05
CA ARG A 72 15.90 20.71 -6.74
C ARG A 72 14.65 20.92 -5.85
N GLN A 73 14.00 22.08 -5.96
CA GLN A 73 12.78 22.40 -5.22
C GLN A 73 11.61 21.47 -5.57
N ASN A 74 11.55 20.95 -6.80
CA ASN A 74 10.49 20.04 -7.23
C ASN A 74 10.65 18.65 -6.60
N ALA A 75 11.90 18.17 -6.45
CA ALA A 75 12.19 16.86 -5.87
C ALA A 75 11.80 16.76 -4.38
N LYS A 76 11.76 17.89 -3.64
CA LYS A 76 11.33 17.91 -2.24
C LYS A 76 9.83 17.65 -2.03
N ARG A 77 9.02 17.62 -3.09
CA ARG A 77 7.56 17.37 -2.98
C ARG A 77 7.21 15.89 -2.79
N HIS A 78 8.19 14.98 -2.77
CA HIS A 78 7.98 13.54 -2.73
C HIS A 78 8.19 12.90 -1.35
N GLU A 79 8.06 13.69 -0.28
CA GLU A 79 8.00 13.12 1.08
C GLU A 79 6.81 12.17 1.23
N TYR A 80 6.99 11.10 2.00
CA TYR A 80 5.92 10.14 2.31
C TYR A 80 4.70 10.88 2.83
N GLN A 81 3.54 10.55 2.28
CA GLN A 81 2.30 11.12 2.77
C GLN A 81 2.06 10.57 4.18
N LYS A 82 2.08 11.48 5.15
CA LYS A 82 1.53 11.20 6.46
C LYS A 82 0.02 11.02 6.30
N ALA A 83 -0.54 9.97 6.89
CA ALA A 83 -1.98 9.84 6.97
C ALA A 83 -2.53 11.10 7.69
N PRO A 84 -3.60 11.75 7.21
CA PRO A 84 -4.01 13.06 7.74
C PRO A 84 -4.17 13.09 9.27
N ILE A 85 -4.75 12.06 9.88
CA ILE A 85 -4.85 11.94 11.35
C ILE A 85 -3.46 11.76 11.97
N ALA A 86 -2.62 10.91 11.38
CA ALA A 86 -1.25 10.70 11.85
C ALA A 86 -0.46 12.01 11.83
N GLY A 87 -0.51 12.73 10.71
CA GLY A 87 0.26 13.94 10.48
C GLY A 87 -0.04 14.99 11.55
N ASN A 88 -1.32 15.21 11.82
CA ASN A 88 -1.76 16.11 12.86
C ASN A 88 -1.24 15.71 14.26
N LEU A 89 -1.38 14.42 14.63
CA LEU A 89 -0.87 13.92 15.91
C LEU A 89 0.66 13.96 16.01
N PHE A 90 1.36 13.71 14.90
CA PHE A 90 2.82 13.76 14.82
C PHE A 90 3.35 15.19 14.95
N ASP A 91 2.72 16.18 14.34
CA ASP A 91 3.19 17.56 14.43
C ASP A 91 3.03 18.10 15.87
N ARG A 92 1.98 17.68 16.59
CA ARG A 92 1.85 17.86 18.04
C ARG A 92 2.98 17.18 18.81
N TRP A 93 3.22 15.89 18.56
CA TRP A 93 4.25 15.12 19.27
C TRP A 93 5.66 15.67 19.07
N MET A 94 5.95 16.19 17.87
CA MET A 94 7.20 16.84 17.51
C MET A 94 7.34 18.27 18.09
N GLY A 95 6.37 18.75 18.87
CA GLY A 95 6.40 20.08 19.48
C GLY A 95 6.40 21.22 18.47
N LYS A 96 5.89 20.97 17.25
CA LYS A 96 5.79 22.01 16.20
C LYS A 96 4.62 22.95 16.41
N GLU A 97 3.69 22.60 17.30
CA GLU A 97 2.58 23.44 17.68
C GLU A 97 3.00 24.45 18.76
N SER A 98 2.32 25.60 18.76
CA SER A 98 2.48 26.51 19.88
C SER A 98 1.94 25.83 21.14
N ARG A 99 2.50 26.12 22.33
CA ARG A 99 2.08 25.48 23.60
C ARG A 99 0.60 25.74 24.00
N LYS A 100 -0.22 26.34 23.12
CA LYS A 100 -1.66 26.46 23.29
C LYS A 100 -2.27 25.08 23.11
N VAL A 101 -2.88 24.58 24.18
CA VAL A 101 -3.20 23.17 24.43
C VAL A 101 -4.22 22.55 23.43
N ASP A 102 -4.77 23.31 22.48
CA ASP A 102 -5.88 22.87 21.62
C ASP A 102 -5.70 23.06 20.10
N GLU A 103 -4.53 23.47 19.60
CA GLU A 103 -4.30 23.66 18.15
C GLU A 103 -4.46 22.33 17.36
N ALA A 104 -3.80 21.24 17.79
CA ALA A 104 -3.99 19.91 17.19
C ALA A 104 -5.44 19.46 17.18
N ALA A 105 -6.15 19.67 18.30
CA ALA A 105 -7.52 19.23 18.45
C ALA A 105 -8.46 20.01 17.51
N TYR A 106 -8.22 21.32 17.38
CA TYR A 106 -8.92 22.18 16.44
C TYR A 106 -8.66 21.76 14.99
N HIS A 107 -7.40 21.59 14.59
CA HIS A 107 -7.04 21.14 13.25
C HIS A 107 -7.59 19.73 12.94
N LEU A 108 -7.63 18.85 13.95
CA LEU A 108 -8.25 17.54 13.83
C LEU A 108 -9.72 17.69 13.53
N GLN A 109 -10.43 18.51 14.30
CA GLN A 109 -11.85 18.72 14.12
C GLN A 109 -12.18 19.36 12.76
N GLU A 110 -11.41 20.35 12.33
CA GLU A 110 -11.55 21.01 11.03
C GLU A 110 -11.37 20.00 9.88
N MET A 111 -10.26 19.25 9.90
CA MET A 111 -9.97 18.20 8.92
C MET A 111 -11.05 17.11 8.90
N LEU A 112 -11.49 16.62 10.06
CA LEU A 112 -12.57 15.62 10.14
C LEU A 112 -13.91 16.15 9.64
N SER A 113 -14.10 17.47 9.66
CA SER A 113 -15.32 18.12 9.18
C SER A 113 -15.27 18.41 7.67
N ASP A 114 -14.07 18.54 7.10
CA ASP A 114 -13.83 18.84 5.69
C ASP A 114 -14.51 17.83 4.75
N GLY A 115 -15.26 18.37 3.78
CA GLY A 115 -15.95 17.58 2.77
C GLY A 115 -14.98 16.81 1.87
N LYS A 116 -13.82 17.39 1.56
CA LYS A 116 -12.80 16.72 0.76
C LYS A 116 -12.22 15.53 1.50
N TYR A 117 -11.85 15.69 2.77
CA TYR A 117 -11.38 14.58 3.60
C TYR A 117 -12.40 13.43 3.69
N LYS A 118 -13.70 13.75 3.89
CA LYS A 118 -14.77 12.75 3.91
C LYS A 118 -14.93 12.02 2.58
N HIS A 119 -14.85 12.74 1.46
CA HIS A 119 -14.87 12.15 0.14
C HIS A 119 -13.66 11.23 -0.07
N ASP A 120 -12.45 11.68 0.29
CA ASP A 120 -11.22 10.89 0.19
C ASP A 120 -11.29 9.63 1.08
N LEU A 121 -11.90 9.72 2.27
CA LEU A 121 -12.15 8.58 3.14
C LEU A 121 -13.03 7.52 2.48
N LEU A 122 -14.10 7.92 1.78
CA LEU A 122 -14.97 6.99 1.07
C LEU A 122 -14.21 6.22 -0.01
N HIS A 123 -13.29 6.87 -0.73
CA HIS A 123 -12.42 6.21 -1.71
C HIS A 123 -11.31 5.37 -1.06
N LYS A 124 -10.91 5.70 0.18
CA LYS A 124 -9.81 5.04 0.91
C LYS A 124 -10.24 3.93 1.86
N LEU A 125 -11.51 3.82 2.24
CA LEU A 125 -12.02 2.71 3.03
C LEU A 125 -11.92 1.40 2.21
N PHE A 126 -11.39 0.34 2.81
CA PHE A 126 -11.47 -1.04 2.27
C PHE A 126 -12.91 -1.61 2.33
N VAL A 127 -13.88 -0.78 2.65
CA VAL A 127 -15.28 -1.14 2.77
C VAL A 127 -15.81 -1.22 1.34
N LEU A 128 -16.37 -2.38 0.97
CA LEU A 128 -17.11 -2.52 -0.29
C LEU A 128 -17.98 -1.28 -0.51
N PRO A 129 -18.06 -0.74 -1.73
CA PRO A 129 -19.02 0.32 -2.01
C PRO A 129 -20.38 -0.21 -1.57
N ARG A 130 -20.90 0.31 -0.45
CA ARG A 130 -22.29 0.07 -0.09
C ARG A 130 -23.10 0.64 -1.24
N SER A 131 -24.08 -0.13 -1.70
CA SER A 131 -25.10 0.30 -2.66
C SER A 131 -25.46 1.77 -2.42
N GLU A 132 -25.50 2.59 -3.46
CA GLU A 132 -25.84 4.01 -3.35
C GLU A 132 -27.16 4.26 -2.60
N SER A 133 -28.04 3.25 -2.56
CA SER A 133 -29.29 3.26 -1.78
C SER A 133 -29.08 3.36 -0.25
N ASP A 134 -27.91 2.98 0.28
CA ASP A 134 -27.61 2.99 1.72
C ASP A 134 -26.89 4.26 2.21
N ASN A 135 -26.24 5.00 1.31
CA ASN A 135 -25.37 6.12 1.68
C ASN A 135 -26.16 7.33 2.22
N GLY A 136 -27.41 7.52 1.80
CA GLY A 136 -28.26 8.60 2.31
C GLY A 136 -28.76 8.37 3.74
N LYS A 137 -29.03 7.13 4.14
CA LYS A 137 -29.68 6.80 5.43
C LYS A 137 -28.71 6.69 6.60
N ALA A 138 -27.49 6.19 6.39
CA ALA A 138 -26.50 6.08 7.47
C ALA A 138 -25.88 7.43 7.85
N LEU A 139 -25.62 8.31 6.87
CA LEU A 139 -25.08 9.65 7.13
C LEU A 139 -26.13 10.59 7.75
N SER A 140 -27.40 10.48 7.34
CA SER A 140 -28.49 11.24 7.97
C SER A 140 -28.73 10.83 9.43
N LYS A 141 -28.51 9.56 9.80
CA LYS A 141 -28.51 9.12 11.21
C LYS A 141 -27.38 9.73 12.06
N LEU A 142 -26.27 10.19 11.46
CA LEU A 142 -25.21 10.89 12.21
C LEU A 142 -25.60 12.33 12.57
N VAL A 143 -26.51 12.95 11.80
CA VAL A 143 -27.06 14.28 12.10
C VAL A 143 -27.90 14.24 13.39
N LEU A 144 -28.49 13.09 13.71
CA LEU A 144 -29.29 12.85 14.92
C LEU A 144 -28.44 12.73 16.21
N LEU A 145 -27.11 12.59 16.12
CA LEU A 145 -26.25 12.65 17.31
C LEU A 145 -26.17 14.11 17.79
N SER A 146 -26.58 14.30 19.04
CA SER A 146 -27.00 15.59 19.60
C SER A 146 -25.89 16.63 19.81
N THR A 147 -24.62 16.21 19.82
CA THR A 147 -23.49 17.13 20.08
C THR A 147 -22.42 17.11 18.99
N LYS A 148 -21.81 18.28 18.76
CA LYS A 148 -20.66 18.46 17.86
C LYS A 148 -19.50 17.51 18.22
N MET A 149 -19.26 17.31 19.53
CA MET A 149 -18.20 16.43 20.03
C MET A 149 -18.42 14.98 19.61
N VAL A 150 -19.64 14.45 19.76
CA VAL A 150 -19.97 13.08 19.38
C VAL A 150 -19.77 12.87 17.87
N ARG A 151 -20.21 13.82 17.03
CA ARG A 151 -19.98 13.77 15.58
C ARG A 151 -18.50 13.78 15.21
N THR A 152 -17.69 14.58 15.91
CA THR A 152 -16.22 14.57 15.75
C THR A 152 -15.64 13.22 16.12
N LEU A 153 -16.07 12.60 17.24
CA LEU A 153 -15.58 11.29 17.67
C LEU A 153 -15.97 10.16 16.73
N VAL A 154 -17.19 10.17 16.16
CA VAL A 154 -17.55 9.22 15.10
C VAL A 154 -16.64 9.42 13.88
N SER A 155 -16.47 10.67 13.45
CA SER A 155 -15.66 10.99 12.28
C SER A 155 -14.20 10.57 12.49
N LEU A 156 -13.67 10.77 13.70
CA LEU A 156 -12.34 10.33 14.09
C LEU A 156 -12.23 8.80 14.06
N SER A 157 -13.22 8.08 14.60
CA SER A 157 -13.24 6.61 14.57
C SER A 157 -13.28 6.06 13.14
N HIS A 158 -14.14 6.63 12.27
CA HIS A 158 -14.19 6.28 10.85
C HIS A 158 -12.88 6.62 10.14
N GLY A 159 -12.33 7.81 10.39
CA GLY A 159 -11.07 8.26 9.81
C GLY A 159 -9.90 7.35 10.17
N PHE A 160 -9.76 7.00 11.46
CA PHE A 160 -8.75 6.05 11.88
C PHE A 160 -8.96 4.66 11.26
N THR A 161 -10.20 4.18 11.16
CA THR A 161 -10.47 2.87 10.54
C THR A 161 -10.04 2.86 9.08
N ALA A 162 -10.29 3.95 8.34
CA ALA A 162 -9.87 4.09 6.95
C ALA A 162 -8.35 4.23 6.78
N GLU A 163 -7.71 4.95 7.69
CA GLU A 163 -6.26 5.20 7.66
C GLU A 163 -5.47 4.05 8.30
N MET A 164 -6.11 3.14 9.03
CA MET A 164 -5.45 2.04 9.76
C MET A 164 -4.53 1.19 8.86
N PRO A 165 -4.92 0.81 7.64
CA PRO A 165 -4.01 0.10 6.75
C PRO A 165 -2.73 0.88 6.46
N ALA A 166 -2.81 2.21 6.32
CA ALA A 166 -1.64 3.06 6.12
C ALA A 166 -0.80 3.19 7.39
N PHE A 167 -1.41 3.25 8.58
CA PHE A 167 -0.71 3.26 9.87
C PHE A 167 0.05 1.96 10.14
N MET A 168 -0.58 0.82 9.86
CA MET A 168 -0.05 -0.49 10.21
C MET A 168 0.86 -1.08 9.13
N PHE A 169 0.94 -0.45 7.96
CA PHE A 169 1.79 -0.91 6.87
C PHE A 169 3.27 -0.70 7.21
N ASP A 170 4.06 -1.77 7.17
CA ASP A 170 5.50 -1.72 7.43
C ASP A 170 6.25 -1.21 6.19
N TYR A 171 6.32 0.11 6.04
CA TYR A 171 7.01 0.78 4.92
C TYR A 171 8.49 0.43 4.85
N PHE A 172 9.16 0.21 5.99
CA PHE A 172 10.58 -0.13 6.01
C PHE A 172 10.83 -1.55 5.47
N SER A 173 10.02 -2.52 5.90
CA SER A 173 10.09 -3.87 5.34
C SER A 173 9.67 -3.90 3.87
N MET A 174 8.72 -3.06 3.46
CA MET A 174 8.39 -2.88 2.05
C MET A 174 9.55 -2.29 1.26
N GLN A 175 10.20 -1.24 1.75
CA GLN A 175 11.36 -0.62 1.10
C GLN A 175 12.52 -1.62 0.93
N ARG A 176 12.84 -2.41 1.98
CA ARG A 176 13.87 -3.46 1.91
C ARG A 176 13.55 -4.51 0.85
N ARG A 177 12.28 -4.95 0.76
CA ARG A 177 11.84 -5.90 -0.28
C ARG A 177 11.91 -5.30 -1.68
N CYS A 178 11.45 -4.06 -1.86
CA CYS A 178 11.60 -3.35 -3.12
C CYS A 178 13.06 -3.27 -3.56
N PHE A 179 13.98 -2.98 -2.63
CA PHE A 179 15.40 -2.93 -2.91
C PHE A 179 15.98 -4.30 -3.28
N SER A 180 15.59 -5.36 -2.58
CA SER A 180 16.00 -6.74 -2.93
C SER A 180 15.50 -7.14 -4.33
N ILE A 181 14.24 -6.84 -4.67
CA ILE A 181 13.72 -7.08 -6.03
C ILE A 181 14.50 -6.27 -7.06
N PHE A 182 14.84 -5.02 -6.77
CA PHE A 182 15.68 -4.21 -7.65
C PHE A 182 17.05 -4.85 -7.93
N GLN A 183 17.69 -5.42 -6.91
CA GLN A 183 18.96 -6.11 -7.10
C GLN A 183 18.80 -7.34 -8.00
N GLN A 184 17.73 -8.11 -7.80
CA GLN A 184 17.41 -9.27 -8.64
C GLN A 184 17.12 -8.85 -10.09
N LEU A 185 16.37 -7.75 -10.28
CA LEU A 185 16.09 -7.20 -11.61
C LEU A 185 17.39 -6.76 -12.30
N ARG A 186 18.25 -6.01 -11.60
CA ARG A 186 19.54 -5.57 -12.14
C ARG A 186 20.34 -6.76 -12.65
N GLU A 187 20.43 -7.82 -11.85
CA GLU A 187 21.15 -9.03 -12.23
C GLU A 187 20.51 -9.73 -13.44
N ALA A 188 19.19 -9.86 -13.45
CA ALA A 188 18.46 -10.47 -14.57
C ALA A 188 18.64 -9.69 -15.88
N TYR A 189 18.65 -8.35 -15.84
CA TYR A 189 18.94 -7.53 -17.02
C TYR A 189 20.41 -7.62 -17.44
N ARG A 190 21.36 -7.70 -16.48
CA ARG A 190 22.78 -7.89 -16.77
C ARG A 190 23.04 -9.21 -17.49
N THR A 191 22.55 -10.33 -16.94
CA THR A 191 22.69 -11.66 -17.57
C THR A 191 22.07 -11.69 -18.97
N ARG A 192 20.96 -10.98 -19.16
CA ARG A 192 20.33 -10.90 -20.48
C ARG A 192 21.19 -10.13 -21.49
N LEU A 193 21.81 -9.02 -21.07
CA LEU A 193 22.71 -8.23 -21.92
C LEU A 193 23.97 -9.02 -22.29
N GLU A 194 24.55 -9.78 -21.34
CA GLU A 194 25.74 -10.61 -21.60
C GLU A 194 25.48 -11.73 -22.62
N LYS A 195 24.27 -12.29 -22.64
CA LYS A 195 23.89 -13.31 -23.64
C LYS A 195 23.74 -12.76 -25.05
N HIS A 196 23.49 -11.47 -25.19
CA HIS A 196 23.39 -10.80 -26.48
C HIS A 196 24.66 -9.98 -26.67
N ASP A 197 25.77 -10.65 -27.01
CA ASP A 197 27.11 -10.10 -27.27
C ASP A 197 27.09 -8.94 -28.29
N GLY A 198 26.71 -7.77 -27.82
CA GLY A 198 26.62 -6.54 -28.59
C GLY A 198 27.53 -5.47 -28.01
N PRO A 199 27.90 -4.45 -28.80
CA PRO A 199 28.76 -3.34 -28.39
C PRO A 199 28.22 -2.50 -27.20
N PHE A 200 27.04 -2.85 -26.66
CA PHE A 200 26.40 -2.19 -25.52
C PHE A 200 26.90 -2.67 -24.14
N SER A 201 27.82 -3.64 -24.04
CA SER A 201 28.30 -4.15 -22.74
C SER A 201 28.94 -3.07 -21.85
N LYS A 202 29.54 -2.02 -22.45
CA LYS A 202 30.14 -0.88 -21.72
C LYS A 202 29.11 0.01 -21.00
N GLN A 203 27.81 -0.16 -21.26
CA GLN A 203 26.75 0.62 -20.62
C GLN A 203 26.25 -0.03 -19.31
N ALA A 204 26.67 -1.27 -19.02
CA ALA A 204 26.24 -2.03 -17.85
C ALA A 204 26.57 -1.33 -16.52
N ASP A 205 27.75 -0.70 -16.39
CA ASP A 205 28.18 -0.06 -15.14
C ASP A 205 27.34 1.15 -14.73
N LYS A 206 26.67 1.82 -15.70
CA LYS A 206 25.80 2.98 -15.43
C LYS A 206 24.43 2.57 -14.86
N THR A 207 24.06 1.30 -14.93
CA THR A 207 22.75 0.78 -14.46
C THR A 207 22.72 0.35 -13.00
N ASN A 208 23.76 0.70 -12.22
CA ASN A 208 23.91 0.28 -10.83
C ASN A 208 22.93 0.93 -9.83
N ASN A 209 22.19 1.97 -10.25
CA ASN A 209 21.22 2.68 -9.43
C ASN A 209 19.79 2.26 -9.85
N PRO A 210 18.86 2.01 -8.89
CA PRO A 210 17.45 1.79 -9.18
C PRO A 210 16.81 2.80 -10.17
N VAL A 211 17.21 4.07 -10.11
CA VAL A 211 16.75 5.14 -11.00
C VAL A 211 17.22 4.90 -12.43
N SER A 212 18.52 4.63 -12.65
CA SER A 212 19.06 4.45 -14.00
C SER A 212 18.55 3.16 -14.63
N LEU A 213 18.41 2.07 -13.87
CA LEU A 213 17.74 0.85 -14.34
C LEU A 213 16.28 1.14 -14.73
N THR A 214 15.54 1.86 -13.87
CA THR A 214 14.13 2.20 -14.15
C THR A 214 13.98 3.01 -15.44
N LEU A 215 14.81 4.05 -15.61
CA LEU A 215 14.82 4.89 -16.81
C LEU A 215 15.23 4.11 -18.06
N SER A 216 16.25 3.23 -17.94
CA SER A 216 16.71 2.41 -19.06
C SER A 216 15.65 1.43 -19.53
N VAL A 217 14.99 0.72 -18.61
CA VAL A 217 13.94 -0.25 -18.95
C VAL A 217 12.73 0.44 -19.59
N ILE A 218 12.20 1.49 -18.95
CA ILE A 218 11.02 2.19 -19.46
C ILE A 218 11.33 2.95 -20.75
N GLY A 219 12.50 3.59 -20.82
CA GLY A 219 12.96 4.26 -22.04
C GLY A 219 13.08 3.29 -23.21
N SER A 220 13.72 2.14 -23.01
CA SER A 220 13.85 1.12 -24.06
C SER A 220 12.48 0.60 -24.51
N ALA A 221 11.58 0.31 -23.56
CA ALA A 221 10.23 -0.17 -23.89
C ALA A 221 9.42 0.87 -24.69
N ARG A 222 9.52 2.14 -24.28
CA ARG A 222 8.86 3.29 -24.95
C ARG A 222 9.41 3.52 -26.35
N ASP A 223 10.73 3.52 -26.51
CA ASP A 223 11.38 3.77 -27.81
C ASP A 223 11.00 2.68 -28.83
N VAL A 224 10.92 1.44 -28.35
CA VAL A 224 10.46 0.29 -29.12
C VAL A 224 8.96 0.37 -29.48
N GLU A 225 8.11 0.79 -28.55
CA GLU A 225 6.68 1.05 -28.81
C GLU A 225 6.52 2.16 -29.85
N GLN A 226 7.26 3.26 -29.72
CA GLN A 226 7.24 4.37 -30.68
C GLN A 226 7.75 3.95 -32.05
N MET A 227 8.83 3.16 -32.12
CA MET A 227 9.32 2.59 -33.37
C MET A 227 8.24 1.73 -34.04
N THR A 228 7.55 0.89 -33.27
CA THR A 228 6.44 0.04 -33.75
C THR A 228 5.28 0.88 -34.27
N ARG A 229 4.90 1.95 -33.57
CA ARG A 229 3.86 2.90 -34.03
C ARG A 229 4.27 3.64 -35.30
N ASN A 230 5.51 4.07 -35.42
CA ASN A 230 6.03 4.75 -36.61
C ASN A 230 6.06 3.81 -37.83
N MET A 231 6.44 2.54 -37.62
CA MET A 231 6.40 1.51 -38.66
C MET A 231 4.97 1.25 -39.17
N ARG A 232 3.95 1.39 -38.31
CA ARG A 232 2.54 1.20 -38.69
C ARG A 232 1.91 2.43 -39.34
N SER A 233 2.14 3.61 -38.77
CA SER A 233 1.46 4.85 -39.19
C SER A 233 1.98 5.40 -40.51
N ASN A 234 3.25 5.19 -40.83
CA ASN A 234 3.89 5.87 -41.96
C ASN A 234 3.98 5.01 -43.22
N LYS A 235 2.83 4.43 -43.63
CA LYS A 235 2.76 3.48 -44.75
C LYS A 235 3.31 4.07 -46.06
N ALA A 236 3.10 5.38 -46.30
CA ALA A 236 3.60 6.07 -47.49
C ALA A 236 5.14 6.23 -47.47
N GLU A 237 5.72 6.68 -46.35
CA GLU A 237 7.18 6.80 -46.21
C GLU A 237 7.86 5.44 -46.22
N ASN A 238 7.25 4.43 -45.59
CA ASN A 238 7.74 3.05 -45.62
C ASN A 238 7.70 2.45 -47.02
N LYS A 239 6.67 2.76 -47.83
CA LYS A 239 6.61 2.38 -49.24
C LYS A 239 7.71 3.07 -50.06
N ALA A 240 8.01 4.34 -49.78
CA ALA A 240 9.08 5.08 -50.45
C ALA A 240 10.48 4.57 -50.08
N ARG A 241 10.72 4.21 -48.81
CA ARG A 241 12.01 3.68 -48.31
C ARG A 241 12.20 2.18 -48.54
N GLY A 242 11.11 1.45 -48.78
CA GLY A 242 11.09 -0.01 -48.94
C GLY A 242 12.18 -0.56 -49.86
N PRO A 243 12.37 -0.04 -51.09
CA PRO A 243 13.40 -0.53 -52.00
C PRO A 243 14.84 -0.38 -51.47
N ALA A 244 15.14 0.73 -50.81
CA ALA A 244 16.47 0.99 -50.23
C ALA A 244 16.74 0.07 -49.02
N LEU A 245 15.74 -0.10 -48.15
CA LEU A 245 15.81 -0.99 -47.01
C LEU A 245 15.95 -2.46 -47.44
N ALA A 246 15.19 -2.89 -48.45
CA ALA A 246 15.27 -4.23 -49.00
C ALA A 246 16.66 -4.52 -49.59
N LYS A 247 17.28 -3.54 -50.26
CA LYS A 247 18.66 -3.65 -50.76
C LYS A 247 19.66 -3.80 -49.60
N HIS A 248 19.47 -3.08 -48.51
CA HIS A 248 20.31 -3.18 -47.32
C HIS A 248 20.17 -4.54 -46.62
N ILE A 249 18.93 -5.01 -46.40
CA ILE A 249 18.63 -6.33 -45.83
C ILE A 249 19.29 -7.43 -46.67
N LYS A 250 19.12 -7.38 -48.00
CA LYS A 250 19.76 -8.33 -48.92
C LYS A 250 21.29 -8.36 -48.78
N SER A 251 21.91 -7.19 -48.56
CA SER A 251 23.37 -7.10 -48.38
C SER A 251 23.86 -7.65 -47.03
N GLN A 252 23.00 -7.72 -46.01
CA GLN A 252 23.35 -8.27 -44.69
C GLN A 252 23.11 -9.79 -44.59
N LEU A 253 22.28 -10.34 -45.47
CA LEU A 253 21.93 -11.77 -45.50
C LEU A 253 22.82 -12.59 -46.43
N VAL A 254 24.00 -12.07 -46.81
CA VAL A 254 24.98 -12.80 -47.61
C VAL A 254 25.55 -13.94 -46.77
N GLY A 255 25.04 -15.16 -46.98
CA GLY A 255 25.47 -16.36 -46.24
C GLY A 255 24.37 -17.41 -46.02
N PHE A 256 23.09 -17.06 -46.23
CA PHE A 256 21.99 -18.02 -46.23
C PHE A 256 21.85 -18.60 -47.64
N THR A 257 22.33 -19.83 -47.84
CA THR A 257 22.31 -20.50 -49.15
C THR A 257 21.40 -21.73 -49.19
N ASP A 258 20.79 -22.09 -48.06
CA ASP A 258 19.76 -23.14 -48.03
C ASP A 258 18.48 -22.64 -48.68
N GLU A 259 17.83 -23.53 -49.43
CA GLU A 259 16.65 -23.24 -50.27
C GLU A 259 15.49 -22.69 -49.41
N ASP A 260 15.28 -23.27 -48.23
CA ASP A 260 14.24 -22.86 -47.28
C ASP A 260 14.48 -21.45 -46.72
N SER A 261 15.71 -21.09 -46.34
CA SER A 261 16.02 -19.72 -45.88
C SER A 261 15.96 -18.72 -47.02
N GLN A 262 16.35 -19.10 -48.24
CA GLN A 262 16.34 -18.22 -49.40
C GLN A 262 14.90 -17.77 -49.76
N ASP A 263 13.93 -18.69 -49.70
CA ASP A 263 12.51 -18.37 -49.89
C ASP A 263 11.99 -17.36 -48.87
N VAL A 264 12.37 -17.53 -47.59
CA VAL A 264 12.02 -16.58 -46.52
C VAL A 264 12.66 -15.22 -46.77
N VAL A 265 13.94 -15.19 -47.16
CA VAL A 265 14.66 -13.94 -47.47
C VAL A 265 14.04 -13.21 -48.65
N ASP A 266 13.64 -13.94 -49.70
CA ASP A 266 13.00 -13.34 -50.87
C ASP A 266 11.57 -12.85 -50.56
N GLU A 267 10.81 -13.57 -49.74
CA GLU A 267 9.51 -13.09 -49.19
C GLU A 267 9.70 -11.79 -48.39
N VAL A 268 10.72 -11.74 -47.51
CA VAL A 268 11.08 -10.54 -46.72
C VAL A 268 11.41 -9.36 -47.64
N ILE A 269 12.26 -9.58 -48.64
CA ILE A 269 12.69 -8.55 -49.60
C ILE A 269 11.52 -8.05 -50.42
N GLN A 270 10.65 -8.94 -50.91
CA GLN A 270 9.49 -8.58 -51.73
C GLN A 270 8.48 -7.74 -50.94
N LEU A 271 8.12 -8.17 -49.74
CA LEU A 271 7.19 -7.42 -48.89
C LEU A 271 7.80 -6.11 -48.39
N THR A 272 9.11 -6.06 -48.15
CA THR A 272 9.81 -4.80 -47.83
C THR A 272 9.75 -3.81 -48.99
N LYS A 273 9.97 -4.26 -50.24
CA LYS A 273 9.83 -3.40 -51.44
C LYS A 273 8.42 -2.82 -51.58
N GLN A 274 7.40 -3.55 -51.15
CA GLN A 274 6.00 -3.10 -51.20
C GLN A 274 5.61 -2.14 -50.06
N GLY A 275 6.54 -1.83 -49.14
CA GLY A 275 6.23 -1.10 -47.91
C GLY A 275 5.43 -1.91 -46.91
N ARG A 276 5.40 -3.24 -47.07
CA ARG A 276 4.69 -4.23 -46.22
C ARG A 276 5.67 -5.02 -45.33
N ALA A 277 6.86 -4.47 -45.06
CA ALA A 277 7.86 -5.11 -44.19
C ALA A 277 7.30 -5.51 -42.82
N ALA A 278 6.34 -4.74 -42.30
CA ALA A 278 5.66 -5.04 -41.04
C ALA A 278 4.88 -6.36 -41.08
N GLU A 279 4.38 -6.80 -42.23
CA GLU A 279 3.60 -8.04 -42.33
C GLU A 279 4.48 -9.29 -42.26
N VAL A 280 5.67 -9.23 -42.85
CA VAL A 280 6.71 -10.27 -42.72
C VAL A 280 7.15 -10.37 -41.27
N LEU A 281 7.53 -9.23 -40.69
CA LEU A 281 7.96 -9.17 -39.31
C LEU A 281 6.84 -9.70 -38.40
N GLN A 282 5.55 -9.54 -38.75
CA GLN A 282 4.42 -10.04 -37.98
C GLN A 282 4.24 -11.55 -38.07
N LYS A 283 4.68 -12.16 -39.17
CA LYS A 283 4.71 -13.62 -39.36
C LYS A 283 5.75 -14.29 -38.47
N TYR A 284 6.89 -13.65 -38.24
CA TYR A 284 8.03 -14.22 -37.50
C TYR A 284 8.22 -13.64 -36.09
N MET A 285 7.67 -12.46 -35.81
CA MET A 285 7.73 -11.78 -34.53
C MET A 285 6.35 -11.25 -34.18
N ASP A 286 5.93 -11.41 -32.93
CA ASP A 286 4.75 -10.69 -32.46
C ASP A 286 5.06 -9.18 -32.49
N ILE A 287 4.56 -8.48 -33.52
CA ILE A 287 4.62 -7.02 -33.60
C ILE A 287 3.31 -6.42 -33.09
N SER A 288 2.54 -7.08 -32.24
CA SER A 288 1.50 -6.38 -31.50
C SER A 288 2.12 -5.12 -30.87
N GLU A 289 1.34 -4.05 -30.78
CA GLU A 289 1.83 -2.70 -30.42
C GLU A 289 2.71 -2.70 -29.16
N LEU A 290 2.47 -3.68 -28.29
CA LEU A 290 3.13 -3.85 -27.01
C LEU A 290 4.07 -5.06 -26.94
N ALA A 291 4.13 -5.97 -27.91
CA ALA A 291 4.90 -7.20 -27.77
C ALA A 291 6.40 -6.98 -27.57
N MET A 292 6.99 -6.08 -28.33
CA MET A 292 8.40 -5.76 -28.17
C MET A 292 8.67 -5.05 -26.83
N ALA A 293 7.75 -4.21 -26.36
CA ALA A 293 7.80 -3.62 -25.03
C ALA A 293 7.62 -4.68 -23.91
N ARG A 294 6.71 -5.65 -24.08
CA ARG A 294 6.54 -6.82 -23.18
C ARG A 294 7.84 -7.59 -23.08
N ASN A 295 8.51 -7.81 -24.21
CA ASN A 295 9.80 -8.47 -24.24
C ASN A 295 10.85 -7.69 -23.43
N THR A 296 10.87 -6.35 -23.50
CA THR A 296 11.75 -5.53 -22.63
C THR A 296 11.49 -5.80 -21.15
N PHE A 297 10.21 -5.90 -20.74
CA PHE A 297 9.82 -6.17 -19.35
C PHE A 297 9.93 -7.63 -18.91
N GLN A 298 10.30 -8.56 -19.79
CA GLN A 298 10.30 -9.99 -19.47
C GLN A 298 11.12 -10.40 -18.24
N PRO A 299 12.34 -9.86 -18.00
CA PRO A 299 13.09 -10.13 -16.78
C PRO A 299 12.30 -9.70 -15.54
N MET A 300 11.60 -8.57 -15.63
CA MET A 300 10.77 -8.07 -14.55
C MET A 300 9.56 -8.95 -14.28
N LEU A 301 8.88 -9.40 -15.33
CA LEU A 301 7.75 -10.31 -15.20
C LEU A 301 8.17 -11.61 -14.50
N ALA A 302 9.28 -12.21 -14.94
CA ALA A 302 9.82 -13.44 -14.36
C ALA A 302 10.24 -13.26 -12.88
N THR A 303 10.95 -12.17 -12.55
CA THR A 303 11.31 -11.86 -11.15
C THR A 303 10.08 -11.65 -10.28
N LEU A 304 9.07 -10.93 -10.78
CA LEU A 304 7.84 -10.68 -10.05
C LEU A 304 7.04 -11.97 -9.82
N GLN A 305 6.89 -12.82 -10.84
CA GLN A 305 6.22 -14.12 -10.72
C GLN A 305 6.93 -15.01 -9.70
N LYS A 306 8.27 -15.11 -9.78
CA LYS A 306 9.07 -15.86 -8.80
C LYS A 306 8.84 -15.35 -7.37
N PHE A 307 8.86 -14.03 -7.19
CA PHE A 307 8.62 -13.38 -5.91
C PHE A 307 7.21 -13.64 -5.38
N LEU A 308 6.18 -13.61 -6.24
CA LEU A 308 4.80 -13.88 -5.84
C LEU A 308 4.55 -15.35 -5.53
N ASN A 309 5.13 -16.26 -6.29
CA ASN A 309 5.04 -17.70 -6.07
C ASN A 309 5.70 -18.13 -4.75
N ALA A 310 6.72 -17.39 -4.29
CA ALA A 310 7.29 -17.56 -2.95
C ALA A 310 6.36 -17.09 -1.81
N GLY A 311 5.22 -16.48 -2.13
CA GLY A 311 4.26 -15.95 -1.16
C GLY A 311 4.70 -14.62 -0.53
N ASP A 312 5.72 -13.95 -1.05
CA ASP A 312 6.26 -12.74 -0.42
C ASP A 312 5.51 -11.45 -0.78
N GLY A 313 4.62 -11.49 -1.80
CA GLY A 313 3.93 -10.30 -2.29
C GLY A 313 2.66 -9.89 -1.56
N ASP A 314 2.12 -10.72 -0.68
CA ASP A 314 0.98 -10.40 0.18
C ASP A 314 1.35 -10.42 1.67
N ARG A 315 2.64 -10.41 1.99
CA ARG A 315 3.14 -10.61 3.35
C ARG A 315 2.64 -9.54 4.33
N GLU A 316 2.61 -8.28 3.93
CA GLU A 316 2.09 -7.21 4.80
C GLU A 316 0.58 -7.28 4.91
N ILE A 317 -0.11 -7.54 3.80
CA ILE A 317 -1.56 -7.79 3.85
C ILE A 317 -1.89 -8.98 4.75
N ARG A 318 -1.10 -10.05 4.75
CA ARG A 318 -1.28 -11.20 5.65
C ARG A 318 -1.01 -10.81 7.11
N LYS A 319 0.04 -10.04 7.40
CA LYS A 319 0.29 -9.50 8.75
C LYS A 319 -0.86 -8.60 9.22
N LEU A 320 -1.33 -7.70 8.36
CA LEU A 320 -2.49 -6.84 8.61
C LEU A 320 -3.72 -7.68 8.88
N ARG A 321 -4.02 -8.67 8.03
CA ARG A 321 -5.14 -9.60 8.23
C ARG A 321 -5.03 -10.37 9.53
N ARG A 322 -3.85 -10.87 9.93
CA ARG A 322 -3.67 -11.55 11.23
C ARG A 322 -3.90 -10.60 12.39
N ARG A 323 -3.32 -9.40 12.33
CA ARG A 323 -3.51 -8.37 13.36
C ARG A 323 -4.98 -7.96 13.47
N VAL A 324 -5.73 -7.97 12.36
CA VAL A 324 -7.15 -7.59 12.31
C VAL A 324 -8.12 -8.75 12.57
N ARG A 325 -7.77 -10.00 12.25
CA ARG A 325 -8.65 -11.18 12.36
C ARG A 325 -8.96 -11.56 13.80
N ASP A 326 -7.94 -11.55 14.66
CA ASP A 326 -8.04 -12.11 16.02
C ASP A 326 -8.24 -11.04 17.08
N THR A 327 -8.33 -9.79 16.65
CA THR A 327 -8.51 -8.68 17.55
C THR A 327 -9.72 -7.87 17.15
N SER A 328 -10.49 -7.51 18.17
CA SER A 328 -11.44 -6.41 18.12
C SER A 328 -10.78 -5.04 17.88
N TYR A 329 -9.60 -4.96 17.23
CA TYR A 329 -8.92 -3.71 16.86
C TYR A 329 -9.43 -3.08 15.55
N GLY A 330 -10.73 -3.23 15.27
CA GLY A 330 -11.50 -2.10 14.76
C GLY A 330 -11.65 -1.11 15.92
N ILE A 331 -10.56 -0.36 16.19
CA ILE A 331 -10.37 0.67 17.22
C ILE A 331 -11.64 0.98 18.04
N PHE A 332 -11.61 0.54 19.30
CA PHE A 332 -12.42 1.04 20.41
C PHE A 332 -12.14 2.53 20.66
N LEU A 333 -12.51 3.40 19.74
CA LEU A 333 -12.87 4.74 20.19
C LEU A 333 -14.35 4.77 20.40
N PHE A 334 -15.20 4.53 19.40
CA PHE A 334 -16.58 4.18 19.71
C PHE A 334 -17.24 3.47 18.52
N ARG A 335 -17.83 2.28 18.71
CA ARG A 335 -18.72 1.73 17.67
C ARG A 335 -19.87 2.73 17.50
N ASN A 336 -20.37 2.91 16.27
CA ASN A 336 -21.53 3.77 16.02
C ASN A 336 -22.72 3.36 16.94
N ALA A 337 -22.89 2.05 17.17
CA ALA A 337 -23.84 1.52 18.13
C ALA A 337 -23.56 2.03 19.57
N SER A 338 -22.31 2.07 20.03
CA SER A 338 -21.94 2.61 21.35
C SER A 338 -22.19 4.12 21.47
N LEU A 339 -22.00 4.91 20.40
CA LEU A 339 -22.31 6.35 20.43
C LEU A 339 -23.82 6.63 20.30
N GLN A 340 -24.55 5.82 19.54
CA GLN A 340 -26.00 5.87 19.49
C GLN A 340 -26.62 5.46 20.83
N ALA A 341 -26.01 4.49 21.50
CA ALA A 341 -26.44 4.02 22.81
C ALA A 341 -26.17 5.06 23.93
N LEU A 342 -25.05 5.78 23.86
CA LEU A 342 -24.69 6.82 24.84
C LEU A 342 -25.34 8.20 24.55
N TYR A 343 -25.59 8.54 23.28
CA TYR A 343 -25.96 9.91 22.87
C TYR A 343 -27.07 9.99 21.80
N GLY A 344 -27.66 8.86 21.42
CA GLY A 344 -28.79 8.80 20.48
C GLY A 344 -30.14 9.04 21.16
N SER A 345 -31.17 9.32 20.36
CA SER A 345 -32.51 9.68 20.83
C SER A 345 -33.41 8.49 21.22
N GLN A 346 -32.95 7.23 21.12
CA GLN A 346 -33.74 6.05 21.52
C GLN A 346 -32.89 5.00 22.27
N PRO A 347 -33.38 4.43 23.40
CA PRO A 347 -32.49 3.78 24.37
C PRO A 347 -32.34 2.26 24.30
N SER A 348 -33.17 1.47 23.58
CA SER A 348 -33.30 0.04 23.96
C SER A 348 -32.64 -1.00 23.05
N ASP A 349 -32.47 -0.77 21.75
CA ASP A 349 -32.01 -1.85 20.83
C ASP A 349 -30.52 -1.78 20.48
N ALA A 350 -29.87 -0.62 20.62
CA ALA A 350 -28.44 -0.47 20.29
C ALA A 350 -27.51 -1.21 21.27
N TRP A 351 -27.99 -1.52 22.49
CA TRP A 351 -27.23 -2.26 23.50
C TRP A 351 -27.25 -3.78 23.26
N LYS A 352 -28.27 -4.32 22.58
CA LYS A 352 -28.42 -5.77 22.33
C LYS A 352 -27.26 -6.36 21.53
N ASP A 353 -26.68 -5.58 20.61
CA ASP A 353 -25.53 -5.98 19.78
C ASP A 353 -24.16 -5.74 20.46
N ILE A 354 -24.14 -5.11 21.64
CA ILE A 354 -22.93 -4.75 22.40
C ILE A 354 -22.81 -5.60 23.67
N ALA A 355 -23.94 -6.12 24.18
CA ALA A 355 -23.99 -7.01 25.32
C ALA A 355 -23.15 -8.28 25.08
N ILE A 356 -22.26 -8.59 26.02
CA ILE A 356 -21.60 -9.89 26.07
C ILE A 356 -22.59 -10.85 26.70
N SER A 357 -23.00 -11.89 25.97
CA SER A 357 -23.92 -12.88 26.52
C SER A 357 -23.36 -13.55 27.78
N GLU A 358 -24.24 -13.88 28.73
CA GLU A 358 -23.88 -14.60 29.95
C GLU A 358 -23.12 -15.89 29.64
N ASP A 359 -23.49 -16.58 28.56
CA ASP A 359 -22.86 -17.83 28.12
C ASP A 359 -21.43 -17.64 27.61
N HIS A 360 -21.15 -16.51 26.95
CA HIS A 360 -19.78 -16.16 26.57
C HIS A 360 -18.93 -15.83 27.81
N THR A 361 -19.52 -15.12 28.78
CA THR A 361 -18.87 -14.83 30.07
C THR A 361 -18.56 -16.13 30.83
N LYS A 362 -19.52 -17.06 30.92
CA LYS A 362 -19.32 -18.39 31.52
C LYS A 362 -18.21 -19.18 30.82
N SER A 363 -18.18 -19.14 29.49
CA SER A 363 -17.16 -19.81 28.67
C SER A 363 -15.76 -19.25 28.98
N VAL A 364 -15.58 -17.94 28.98
CA VAL A 364 -14.29 -17.29 29.28
C VAL A 364 -13.85 -17.55 30.73
N LEU A 365 -14.77 -17.52 31.69
CA LEU A 365 -14.49 -17.80 33.11
C LEU A 365 -14.17 -19.29 33.39
N SER A 366 -14.54 -20.19 32.48
CA SER A 366 -14.19 -21.61 32.56
C SER A 366 -12.76 -21.89 32.10
N CYS A 367 -12.12 -20.97 31.37
CA CYS A 367 -10.73 -21.08 30.95
C CYS A 367 -9.78 -20.81 32.13
N GLY A 368 -9.00 -21.81 32.53
CA GLY A 368 -7.90 -21.62 33.49
C GLY A 368 -6.70 -20.91 32.86
N ALA A 369 -5.98 -20.11 33.66
CA ALA A 369 -4.74 -19.44 33.27
C ALA A 369 -3.57 -19.89 34.15
N ASP A 370 -2.34 -19.76 33.65
CA ASP A 370 -1.13 -20.09 34.42
C ASP A 370 -0.86 -19.05 35.53
N GLU A 371 -1.31 -17.82 35.29
CA GLU A 371 -1.15 -16.65 36.18
C GLU A 371 -2.52 -16.21 36.76
N PRO A 372 -2.72 -16.24 38.09
CA PRO A 372 -3.95 -15.78 38.73
C PRO A 372 -4.29 -14.32 38.42
N ALA A 373 -3.29 -13.46 38.23
CA ALA A 373 -3.48 -12.05 37.88
C ALA A 373 -4.24 -11.85 36.56
N LEU A 374 -4.03 -12.74 35.57
CA LEU A 374 -4.75 -12.69 34.30
C LEU A 374 -6.22 -13.08 34.44
N VAL A 375 -6.54 -14.00 35.36
CA VAL A 375 -7.93 -14.36 35.70
C VAL A 375 -8.64 -13.17 36.34
N VAL A 376 -7.96 -12.49 37.29
CA VAL A 376 -8.46 -11.27 37.95
C VAL A 376 -8.70 -10.15 36.93
N LEU A 377 -7.73 -9.86 36.06
CA LEU A 377 -7.84 -8.82 35.02
C LEU A 377 -8.97 -9.11 34.03
N THR A 378 -9.16 -10.39 33.66
CA THR A 378 -10.24 -10.82 32.76
C THR A 378 -11.60 -10.61 33.42
N ILE A 379 -11.75 -10.98 34.71
CA ILE A 379 -12.98 -10.75 35.49
C ILE A 379 -13.30 -9.26 35.61
N LEU A 380 -12.31 -8.43 35.93
CA LEU A 380 -12.49 -6.97 36.04
C LEU A 380 -12.87 -6.34 34.70
N SER A 381 -12.25 -6.79 33.60
CA SER A 381 -12.56 -6.32 32.24
C SER A 381 -13.98 -6.73 31.81
N LEU A 382 -14.42 -7.95 32.14
CA LEU A 382 -15.79 -8.42 31.87
C LEU A 382 -16.82 -7.65 32.71
N ARG A 383 -16.52 -7.37 33.98
CA ARG A 383 -17.34 -6.51 34.85
C ARG A 383 -17.48 -5.11 34.30
N GLN A 384 -16.38 -4.46 33.94
CA GLN A 384 -16.40 -3.11 33.38
C GLN A 384 -17.26 -3.01 32.10
N LYS A 385 -17.22 -4.06 31.27
CA LYS A 385 -18.07 -4.14 30.07
C LYS A 385 -19.54 -4.38 30.39
N LYS A 386 -19.86 -5.12 31.47
CA LYS A 386 -21.25 -5.40 31.89
C LYS A 386 -21.91 -4.24 32.65
N VAL A 387 -21.16 -3.51 33.50
CA VAL A 387 -21.63 -2.32 34.24
C VAL A 387 -22.13 -1.20 33.33
N MET A 388 -21.68 -1.17 32.07
CA MET A 388 -22.10 -0.17 31.08
C MET A 388 -23.47 -0.45 30.46
N CYS A 389 -24.09 -1.60 30.73
CA CYS A 389 -25.40 -1.98 30.20
C CYS A 389 -26.45 -1.86 31.33
N GLY A 390 -27.27 -0.81 31.29
CA GLY A 390 -28.38 -0.60 32.25
C GLY A 390 -29.45 -1.69 32.18
N GLU A 391 -30.37 -1.67 33.17
CA GLU A 391 -31.43 -2.63 33.54
C GLU A 391 -31.88 -3.69 32.49
N GLY A 392 -32.02 -4.96 32.93
CA GLY A 392 -32.44 -6.11 32.13
C GLY A 392 -31.99 -7.48 32.70
N GLU A 393 -32.32 -8.60 32.03
CA GLU A 393 -31.87 -9.96 32.41
C GLU A 393 -30.33 -10.11 32.33
N ASP A 394 -29.66 -9.28 31.54
CA ASP A 394 -28.19 -9.17 31.45
C ASP A 394 -27.61 -8.08 32.38
N SER A 395 -28.40 -7.55 33.32
CA SER A 395 -27.95 -6.51 34.27
C SER A 395 -26.96 -7.04 35.32
N HIS A 396 -26.32 -6.13 36.03
CA HIS A 396 -25.37 -6.43 37.11
C HIS A 396 -25.97 -7.35 38.19
N GLU A 397 -27.26 -7.21 38.51
CA GLU A 397 -27.93 -7.96 39.58
C GLU A 397 -28.15 -9.46 39.26
N ALA A 398 -28.29 -9.80 37.97
CA ALA A 398 -28.53 -11.15 37.48
C ALA A 398 -27.24 -11.93 37.13
N SER A 399 -26.08 -11.29 37.26
CA SER A 399 -24.78 -11.80 36.79
C SER A 399 -24.13 -12.85 37.70
N LEU A 400 -23.45 -13.85 37.12
CA LEU A 400 -22.46 -14.68 37.84
C LEU A 400 -21.25 -13.89 38.39
N LEU A 401 -21.10 -12.62 38.00
CA LEU A 401 -20.04 -11.70 38.44
C LEU A 401 -20.44 -10.84 39.67
N ARG A 402 -21.37 -11.30 40.52
CA ARG A 402 -21.72 -10.63 41.81
C ARG A 402 -20.49 -10.20 42.59
N ASP A 403 -20.64 -9.22 43.47
CA ASP A 403 -19.59 -8.55 44.26
C ASP A 403 -18.65 -9.52 45.01
N PHE A 404 -17.74 -10.18 44.31
CA PHE A 404 -16.51 -10.71 44.87
C PHE A 404 -15.83 -9.55 45.58
N SER A 405 -15.70 -9.66 46.90
CA SER A 405 -14.71 -8.91 47.64
C SER A 405 -13.32 -9.18 47.04
N ALA A 406 -12.38 -8.25 47.22
CA ALA A 406 -11.01 -8.44 46.75
C ALA A 406 -10.40 -9.77 47.22
N SER A 407 -10.78 -10.23 48.43
CA SER A 407 -10.36 -11.52 48.98
C SER A 407 -10.96 -12.71 48.22
N GLU A 408 -12.25 -12.68 47.90
CA GLU A 408 -12.92 -13.77 47.18
C GLU A 408 -12.47 -13.85 45.72
N LEU A 409 -12.17 -12.70 45.10
CA LEU A 409 -11.61 -12.65 43.75
C LEU A 409 -10.22 -13.30 43.69
N GLY A 410 -9.39 -13.04 44.71
CA GLY A 410 -8.09 -13.70 44.87
C GLY A 410 -8.21 -15.21 45.06
N LYS A 411 -9.16 -15.66 45.89
CA LYS A 411 -9.45 -17.10 46.10
C LYS A 411 -9.96 -17.78 44.82
N TYR A 412 -10.85 -17.12 44.09
CA TYR A 412 -11.38 -17.62 42.81
C TYR A 412 -10.26 -17.74 41.76
N ALA A 413 -9.44 -16.71 41.61
CA ALA A 413 -8.31 -16.73 40.69
C ALA A 413 -7.28 -17.82 41.04
N ALA A 414 -7.00 -18.02 42.32
CA ALA A 414 -6.14 -19.11 42.80
C ALA A 414 -6.72 -20.50 42.47
N SER A 415 -8.04 -20.67 42.58
CA SER A 415 -8.72 -21.94 42.24
C SER A 415 -8.70 -22.29 40.74
N ARG A 416 -8.49 -21.29 39.88
CA ARG A 416 -8.42 -21.43 38.42
C ARG A 416 -7.00 -21.53 37.88
N ARG A 417 -5.99 -21.47 38.75
CA ARG A 417 -4.59 -21.64 38.37
C ARG A 417 -4.38 -23.03 37.80
N ARG A 418 -3.89 -23.12 36.56
CA ARG A 418 -3.44 -24.40 36.01
C ARG A 418 -2.25 -24.89 36.86
N LYS A 419 -2.28 -26.15 37.28
CA LYS A 419 -1.08 -26.77 37.87
C LYS A 419 0.02 -26.67 36.81
N PRO A 420 1.17 -26.04 37.10
CA PRO A 420 2.23 -25.92 36.11
C PRO A 420 2.62 -27.33 35.68
N LYS A 421 2.58 -27.58 34.36
CA LYS A 421 3.30 -28.73 33.81
C LYS A 421 4.76 -28.49 34.14
N THR A 422 5.35 -29.34 34.96
CA THR A 422 6.77 -29.32 35.33
C THR A 422 7.62 -29.17 34.08
N ALA A 423 8.10 -27.97 33.83
CA ALA A 423 9.07 -27.63 32.80
C ALA A 423 10.17 -26.83 33.50
N GLU A 424 11.41 -27.28 33.29
CA GLU A 424 12.62 -26.85 33.96
C GLU A 424 12.80 -25.33 33.91
N ALA A 425 12.93 -24.73 35.08
CA ALA A 425 13.04 -23.29 35.26
C ALA A 425 14.42 -22.79 34.80
N THR A 426 14.44 -21.91 33.80
CA THR A 426 15.55 -20.99 33.55
C THR A 426 15.16 -19.64 34.16
N GLU A 427 15.84 -19.25 35.25
CA GLU A 427 15.65 -17.96 35.90
C GLU A 427 16.07 -16.82 34.96
N VAL A 428 15.11 -15.97 34.57
CA VAL A 428 15.38 -14.64 34.03
C VAL A 428 14.82 -13.65 35.03
N LYS A 429 15.72 -12.91 35.69
CA LYS A 429 15.42 -11.79 36.59
C LYS A 429 14.99 -10.60 35.73
N GLU A 430 13.72 -10.20 35.77
CA GLU A 430 13.24 -9.00 35.11
C GLU A 430 13.15 -7.81 36.09
N ASP A 431 14.04 -6.83 35.92
CA ASP A 431 14.07 -5.53 36.61
C ASP A 431 12.98 -4.59 36.07
N TRP A 432 11.77 -4.63 36.66
CA TRP A 432 10.67 -3.70 36.32
C TRP A 432 10.56 -2.47 37.23
N GLU A 433 11.44 -2.29 38.22
CA GLU A 433 11.26 -1.27 39.27
C GLU A 433 11.76 0.16 38.93
N LYS A 434 12.22 0.45 37.70
CA LYS A 434 12.74 1.80 37.32
C LYS A 434 11.92 2.55 36.27
N ILE A 435 10.59 2.52 36.38
CA ILE A 435 9.70 3.31 35.50
C ILE A 435 9.80 4.83 35.77
N ALA A 436 10.23 5.24 36.97
CA ALA A 436 10.33 6.65 37.34
C ALA A 436 11.48 7.41 36.64
N ASP A 437 12.52 6.72 36.16
CA ASP A 437 13.66 7.33 35.48
C ASP A 437 13.39 7.63 33.99
N ILE A 438 12.30 7.08 33.43
CA ILE A 438 11.94 7.23 32.00
C ILE A 438 11.21 8.57 31.73
N TYR A 439 10.56 9.14 32.76
CA TYR A 439 9.84 10.41 32.65
C TYR A 439 10.57 11.49 33.45
N GLY A 440 11.66 12.00 32.87
CA GLY A 440 12.57 12.97 33.47
C GLY A 440 11.88 14.08 34.25
N LYS A 441 12.15 14.12 35.56
CA LYS A 441 12.08 15.35 36.35
C LYS A 441 13.35 16.15 36.05
N GLU A 442 13.28 17.08 35.10
CA GLU A 442 14.27 18.16 35.05
C GLU A 442 13.70 19.39 35.74
N GLY A 443 14.46 19.81 36.75
CA GLY A 443 14.11 20.80 37.74
C GLY A 443 13.97 22.20 37.17
N ARG A 444 12.96 22.90 37.68
CA ARG A 444 13.10 24.32 38.00
C ARG A 444 14.25 24.41 39.00
N ASP A 445 15.41 24.88 38.57
CA ASP A 445 16.35 25.68 39.36
C ASP A 445 17.62 25.91 38.54
N ALA A 446 17.58 26.97 37.72
CA ALA A 446 18.78 27.67 37.28
C ALA A 446 18.46 29.16 37.21
N LYS A 447 18.68 29.84 38.35
CA LYS A 447 19.11 31.25 38.36
C LYS A 447 20.57 31.26 37.92
N TYR A 448 20.87 31.90 36.80
CA TYR A 448 21.91 32.93 36.60
C TYR A 448 21.93 33.35 35.14
#